data_AF-A0A261U571-F1
#
_entry.id   AF-A0A261U571-F1
#
_cell.length_a   1.000
_cell.length_b   1.000
_cell.length_c   1.000
_cell.angle_alpha   90.00
_cell.angle_beta   90.00
_cell.angle_gamma   90.00
#
_symmetry.space_group_name_H-M   'P 1'
#
loop_
_entity.id
_entity.type
_entity.pdbx_description
1 polymer ?
#
loop_
_entity_poly.entity_id
_entity_poly.type
_entity_poly.pdbx_seq_one_letter_code
_entity_poly.pdbx_strand_id
1 'polypeptide(L)'
;MQRDFDLVVTILGELRDADTAALSQEDIEAAVQASMPDAPPAPLIAHHLDILSDAGLITLVPATDDSDAETYWRLTWKGHDALEQEEDDEDEDEDDYDDEDDDEN
;
A
#
# COMPACT_ATOMS: atom_id res chain seq x y z
N MET A 1 9.81 10.70 -10.00
CA MET A 1 10.21 9.38 -9.48
C MET A 1 10.00 9.32 -7.97
N GLN A 2 10.74 10.06 -7.14
CA GLN A 2 10.53 9.99 -5.68
C GLN A 2 9.14 10.50 -5.22
N ARG A 3 8.62 11.52 -5.90
CA ARG A 3 7.27 12.08 -5.64
C ARG A 3 6.12 11.11 -5.93
N ASP A 4 6.28 10.29 -6.96
CA ASP A 4 5.26 9.32 -7.38
C ASP A 4 5.19 8.15 -6.39
N PHE A 5 6.35 7.77 -5.84
CA PHE A 5 6.45 6.74 -4.82
C PHE A 5 5.84 7.21 -3.49
N ASP A 6 6.18 8.41 -3.03
CA ASP A 6 5.61 9.00 -1.81
C ASP A 6 4.08 9.10 -1.86
N LEU A 7 3.54 9.42 -3.04
CA LEU A 7 2.10 9.39 -3.30
C LEU A 7 1.50 7.99 -3.14
N VAL A 8 2.15 6.97 -3.69
CA VAL A 8 1.69 5.57 -3.60
C VAL A 8 1.67 5.09 -2.15
N VAL A 9 2.76 5.32 -1.41
CA VAL A 9 2.86 4.96 0.01
C VAL A 9 1.79 5.66 0.82
N THR A 10 1.57 6.95 0.56
CA THR A 10 0.47 7.72 1.19
C THR A 10 -0.89 7.09 0.88
N ILE A 11 -1.21 6.79 -0.39
CA ILE A 11 -2.49 6.17 -0.78
C ILE A 11 -2.70 4.83 -0.08
N LEU A 12 -1.68 3.97 -0.07
CA LEU A 12 -1.75 2.65 0.56
C LEU A 12 -1.87 2.76 2.09
N GLY A 13 -1.20 3.72 2.70
CA GLY A 13 -1.28 4.04 4.12
C GLY A 13 -2.68 4.54 4.53
N GLU A 14 -3.27 5.47 3.79
CA GLU A 14 -4.64 5.93 4.03
C GLU A 14 -5.66 4.78 3.86
N LEU A 15 -5.47 3.90 2.88
CA LEU A 15 -6.31 2.71 2.70
C LEU A 15 -6.15 1.67 3.83
N ARG A 16 -4.96 1.60 4.46
CA ARG A 16 -4.68 0.75 5.62
C ARG A 16 -5.30 1.32 6.89
N ASP A 17 -5.22 2.63 7.09
CA ASP A 17 -5.72 3.33 8.29
C ASP A 17 -7.24 3.53 8.25
N ALA A 18 -7.85 3.54 7.07
CA ALA A 18 -9.28 3.62 6.91
C ALA A 18 -10.02 2.48 7.65
N ASP A 19 -10.71 2.84 8.73
CA ASP A 19 -11.61 1.97 9.50
C ASP A 19 -12.67 1.28 8.60
N THR A 20 -13.01 1.91 7.48
CA THR A 20 -13.82 1.33 6.41
C THR A 20 -12.96 0.53 5.44
N ALA A 21 -13.21 -0.79 5.37
CA ALA A 21 -12.50 -1.73 4.49
C ALA A 21 -12.56 -1.43 2.98
N ALA A 22 -13.18 -0.33 2.56
CA ALA A 22 -13.16 0.17 1.19
C ALA A 22 -13.40 1.69 1.20
N LEU A 23 -12.59 2.46 0.45
CA LEU A 23 -12.72 3.92 0.30
C LEU A 23 -13.12 4.28 -1.13
N SER A 24 -13.93 5.33 -1.29
CA SER A 24 -14.23 5.86 -2.62
C SER A 24 -13.03 6.64 -3.18
N GLN A 25 -13.02 6.90 -4.49
CA GLN A 25 -11.96 7.73 -5.08
C GLN A 25 -11.94 9.13 -4.46
N GLU A 26 -13.11 9.73 -4.19
CA GLU A 26 -13.19 11.06 -3.56
C GLU A 26 -12.64 11.07 -2.13
N ASP A 27 -12.90 10.00 -1.35
CA ASP A 27 -12.33 9.87 -0.01
C ASP A 27 -10.81 9.74 -0.05
N ILE A 28 -10.27 8.96 -0.99
CA ILE A 28 -8.82 8.82 -1.18
C ILE A 28 -8.20 10.16 -1.59
N GLU A 29 -8.82 10.88 -2.52
CA GLU A 29 -8.35 12.20 -2.94
C GLU A 29 -8.33 13.18 -1.75
N ALA A 30 -9.38 13.20 -0.93
CA ALA A 30 -9.45 14.05 0.26
C ALA A 30 -8.40 13.67 1.31
N ALA A 31 -8.21 12.37 1.55
CA ALA A 31 -7.23 11.82 2.48
C ALA A 31 -5.79 12.15 2.05
N VAL A 32 -5.44 11.88 0.80
CA VAL A 32 -4.12 12.21 0.22
C VAL A 32 -3.86 13.71 0.29
N GLN A 33 -4.87 14.54 0.02
CA GLN A 33 -4.73 15.99 0.05
C GLN A 33 -4.65 16.56 1.49
N ALA A 34 -5.19 15.84 2.47
CA ALA A 34 -5.03 16.15 3.89
C ALA A 34 -3.64 15.78 4.42
N SER A 35 -3.12 14.61 4.03
CA SER A 35 -1.79 14.12 4.42
C SER A 35 -0.66 14.79 3.66
N MET A 36 -0.88 15.17 2.40
CA MET A 36 0.11 15.80 1.53
C MET A 36 -0.39 17.15 0.98
N PRO A 37 0.16 18.29 1.45
CA PRO A 37 -0.25 19.62 0.97
C PRO A 37 0.19 19.92 -0.49
N ASP A 38 1.09 19.11 -1.04
CA ASP A 38 1.49 19.14 -2.46
C ASP A 38 0.91 17.92 -3.23
N ALA A 39 -0.26 17.43 -2.79
CA ALA A 39 -0.92 16.32 -3.45
C ALA A 39 -1.18 16.65 -4.94
N PRO A 40 -0.93 15.69 -5.84
CA PRO A 40 -1.20 15.86 -7.25
C PRO A 40 -2.71 15.95 -7.53
N PRO A 41 -3.09 16.46 -8.71
CA PRO A 41 -4.50 16.62 -9.06
C PRO A 41 -5.19 15.25 -9.22
N ALA A 42 -6.50 15.20 -8.92
CA ALA A 42 -7.39 14.04 -9.07
C ALA A 42 -7.10 13.10 -10.26
N PRO A 43 -6.94 13.57 -11.53
CA PRO A 43 -6.65 12.68 -12.66
C PRO A 43 -5.32 11.92 -12.54
N LEU A 44 -4.33 12.48 -11.85
CA LEU A 44 -3.05 11.82 -11.62
C LEU A 44 -3.18 10.75 -10.52
N ILE A 45 -3.96 11.04 -9.47
CA ILE A 45 -4.29 10.08 -8.41
C ILE A 45 -5.03 8.89 -9.01
N ALA A 46 -6.06 9.15 -9.82
CA ALA A 46 -6.80 8.11 -10.53
C ALA A 46 -5.89 7.23 -11.43
N HIS A 47 -4.92 7.84 -12.12
CA HIS A 47 -3.95 7.10 -12.93
C HIS A 47 -3.08 6.17 -12.08
N HIS A 48 -2.62 6.63 -10.92
CA HIS A 48 -1.84 5.80 -10.00
C HIS A 48 -2.67 4.70 -9.37
N LEU A 49 -3.94 4.94 -9.04
CA LEU A 49 -4.86 3.88 -8.58
C LEU A 49 -4.98 2.75 -9.61
N ASP A 50 -5.08 3.07 -10.90
CA ASP A 50 -5.10 2.07 -11.97
C ASP A 50 -3.80 1.24 -12.00
N ILE A 51 -2.64 1.89 -11.88
CA ILE A 51 -1.33 1.22 -11.80
C ILE A 51 -1.23 0.30 -10.58
N LEU A 52 -1.68 0.75 -9.41
CA LEU A 52 -1.68 -0.04 -8.17
C LEU A 52 -2.63 -1.23 -8.27
N SER A 53 -3.75 -1.05 -8.98
CA SER A 53 -4.70 -2.13 -9.26
C SER A 53 -4.11 -3.16 -10.22
N ASP A 54 -3.42 -2.72 -11.27
CA ASP A 54 -2.74 -3.61 -12.22
C ASP A 54 -1.61 -4.40 -11.54
N ALA A 55 -0.89 -3.76 -10.62
CA ALA A 55 0.12 -4.41 -9.77
C ALA A 55 -0.50 -5.41 -8.75
N GLY A 56 -1.81 -5.35 -8.54
CA GLY A 56 -2.56 -6.18 -7.60
C GLY A 56 -2.39 -5.77 -6.14
N LEU A 57 -1.94 -4.54 -5.86
CA LEU A 57 -1.78 -3.99 -4.51
C LEU A 57 -3.11 -3.51 -3.94
N ILE A 58 -3.95 -2.94 -4.81
CA ILE A 58 -5.33 -2.58 -4.49
C ILE A 58 -6.28 -3.30 -5.44
N THR A 59 -7.55 -3.35 -5.08
CA THR A 59 -8.59 -3.90 -5.94
C THR A 59 -9.82 -3.00 -5.91
N LEU A 60 -10.43 -2.82 -7.08
CA LEU A 60 -11.72 -2.17 -7.21
C LEU A 60 -12.81 -3.18 -6.81
N VAL A 61 -13.59 -2.86 -5.79
CA VAL A 61 -14.76 -3.64 -5.37
C VAL A 61 -16.03 -2.83 -5.64
N PRO A 62 -17.04 -3.43 -6.29
CA PRO A 62 -18.33 -2.78 -6.42
C PRO A 62 -18.97 -2.65 -5.04
N ALA A 63 -19.71 -1.55 -4.80
CA ALA A 63 -20.63 -1.45 -3.67
C ALA A 63 -21.51 -2.70 -3.63
N THR A 64 -21.34 -3.56 -2.62
CA THR A 64 -22.15 -4.78 -2.47
C THR A 64 -23.51 -4.51 -1.83
N ASP A 65 -23.79 -3.27 -1.44
CA ASP A 65 -25.08 -2.85 -0.93
C ASP A 65 -25.73 -1.93 -1.98
N ASP A 66 -27.05 -2.07 -2.15
CA ASP A 66 -27.93 -1.52 -3.21
C ASP A 66 -27.98 0.03 -3.31
N SER A 67 -26.94 0.74 -2.87
CA SER A 67 -26.81 2.19 -2.90
C SER A 67 -25.69 2.59 -3.85
N ASP A 68 -26.13 3.03 -5.03
CA ASP A 68 -25.40 3.75 -6.05
C ASP A 68 -24.17 3.04 -6.63
N ALA A 69 -23.90 3.27 -7.92
CA ALA A 69 -22.83 2.59 -8.66
C ALA A 69 -21.43 3.12 -8.26
N GLU A 70 -21.18 3.25 -6.97
CA GLU A 70 -19.92 3.69 -6.42
C GLU A 70 -18.96 2.50 -6.37
N THR A 71 -17.81 2.69 -7.02
CA THR A 71 -16.70 1.76 -6.98
C THR A 71 -15.76 2.16 -5.87
N TYR A 72 -15.50 1.23 -4.97
CA TYR A 72 -14.61 1.43 -3.84
C TYR A 72 -13.28 0.74 -4.07
N TRP A 73 -12.21 1.33 -3.57
CA TRP A 73 -10.88 0.74 -3.58
C TRP A 73 -10.62 0.07 -2.24
N ARG A 74 -10.08 -1.14 -2.30
CA ARG A 74 -9.70 -1.92 -1.13
C ARG A 74 -8.26 -2.38 -1.24
N LEU A 75 -7.52 -2.26 -0.14
CA LEU A 75 -6.17 -2.80 -0.04
C LEU A 75 -6.20 -4.33 -0.08
N THR A 76 -5.34 -4.93 -0.90
CA THR A 76 -5.18 -6.39 -0.94
C THR A 76 -4.13 -6.83 0.06
N TRP A 77 -4.08 -8.13 0.35
CA TRP A 77 -2.99 -8.72 1.14
C TRP A 77 -1.60 -8.40 0.57
N LYS A 78 -1.48 -8.30 -0.76
CA LYS A 78 -0.22 -7.95 -1.43
C LYS A 78 0.13 -6.47 -1.23
N GLY A 79 -0.86 -5.59 -1.15
CA GLY A 79 -0.65 -4.18 -0.81
C GLY A 79 -0.13 -4.00 0.62
N HIS A 80 -0.64 -4.80 1.57
CA HIS A 80 -0.10 -4.85 2.93
C HIS A 80 1.36 -5.33 2.94
N ASP A 81 1.66 -6.45 2.30
CA ASP A 81 3.01 -7.02 2.22
C ASP A 81 4.02 -6.06 1.55
N ALA A 82 3.58 -5.30 0.54
CA ALA A 82 4.42 -4.30 -0.10
C ALA A 82 4.76 -3.10 0.80
N LEU A 83 3.90 -2.75 1.76
CA LEU A 83 4.19 -1.75 2.76
C LEU A 83 5.10 -2.30 3.86
N GLU A 84 4.91 -3.56 4.28
CA GLU A 84 5.71 -4.21 5.32
C GLU A 84 7.17 -4.45 4.88
N GLN A 85 7.42 -4.70 3.58
CA GLN A 85 8.80 -4.80 3.05
C GLN A 85 9.62 -3.51 3.15
N GLU A 86 8.99 -2.33 3.36
CA GLU A 86 9.72 -1.09 3.67
C GLU A 86 10.05 -0.97 5.17
N GLU A 87 9.35 -1.72 6.03
CA GLU A 87 9.57 -1.74 7.48
C GLU A 87 10.64 -2.78 7.89
N ASP A 88 10.91 -3.79 7.04
CA ASP A 88 11.76 -4.98 7.31
C ASP A 88 13.19 -4.88 6.74
N ASP A 89 13.70 -3.68 6.42
CA ASP A 89 15.10 -3.45 6.00
C ASP A 89 16.06 -3.36 7.21
N GLU A 90 15.64 -3.86 8.38
CA GLU A 90 16.45 -4.02 9.60
C GLU A 90 16.24 -5.46 10.13
N ASP A 91 17.29 -6.28 10.05
CA ASP A 91 17.51 -7.56 10.78
C ASP A 91 17.67 -8.83 9.91
N GLU A 92 18.66 -8.85 9.02
CA GLU A 92 19.45 -10.07 8.82
C GLU A 92 20.60 -10.09 9.84
N ASP A 93 20.26 -10.28 11.12
CA ASP A 93 21.20 -10.83 12.11
C ASP A 93 21.50 -12.28 11.68
N GLU A 94 22.45 -12.45 10.78
CA GLU A 94 23.08 -13.75 10.50
C GLU A 94 23.92 -14.11 11.73
N ASP A 95 23.26 -14.73 12.72
CA ASP A 95 23.90 -15.50 13.79
C ASP A 95 24.82 -16.54 13.13
N ASP A 96 26.09 -16.16 12.96
CA ASP A 96 27.20 -17.03 12.60
C ASP A 96 27.38 -18.07 13.72
N TYR A 97 26.61 -19.15 13.64
CA TYR A 97 26.83 -20.35 14.41
C TYR A 97 28.17 -20.96 13.96
N ASP A 98 29.24 -20.52 14.62
CA ASP A 98 30.56 -21.14 14.59
C ASP A 98 30.49 -22.50 15.29
N ASP A 99 29.96 -23.49 14.58
CA ASP A 99 29.97 -24.91 14.93
C ASP A 99 31.36 -25.48 14.56
N GLU A 100 32.41 -25.08 15.28
CA GLU A 100 33.72 -25.75 15.25
C GLU A 100 33.64 -27.10 16.02
N ASP A 101 32.88 -28.05 15.48
CA ASP A 101 33.04 -29.48 15.76
C ASP A 101 34.12 -30.04 14.80
N ASP A 102 35.40 -29.70 15.05
CA ASP A 102 36.55 -30.40 14.46
C ASP A 102 37.01 -31.50 15.42
N ASP A 103 36.27 -32.61 15.39
CA ASP A 103 36.67 -33.89 15.97
C ASP A 103 37.25 -34.81 14.86
N GLU A 104 38.50 -35.21 15.06
CA GLU A 104 39.10 -36.51 14.67
C GLU A 104 39.61 -36.76 13.22
N ASN A 105 40.95 -36.73 13.04
CA ASN A 105 41.77 -37.87 12.54
C ASN A 105 43.28 -37.71 12.81
#